data_AF-A0A559JFW8-F1
#
_entry.id   AF-A0A559JFW8-F1
#
_cell.length_a   1.000
_cell.length_b   1.000
_cell.length_c   1.000
_cell.angle_alpha   90.00
_cell.angle_beta   90.00
_cell.angle_gamma   90.00
#
_symmetry.space_group_name_H-M   'P 1'
#
loop_
_entity.id
_entity.type
_entity.pdbx_description
1 polymer ?
#
loop_
_entity_poly.entity_id
_entity_poly.type
_entity_poly.pdbx_seq_one_letter_code
_entity_poly.pdbx_strand_id
1 'polypeptide(L)'
;MSASLGGIGNFDDLHPEYEIMDWRGRPYYADFAWRTPWRFVLLFEIKGFSKHVRDMDRAGYDNETNREVFLQGIGYRVISFSYDTIANKPDIGIMLLKLFISQFHPSETPAGIPNPIDKEIIRLAFALAGSIRPIDVSRSLRINYRTAKKALDNLTSNGWIRPLPKGQGERGVLYRLTDGAYKYLV
;
A
#
# COMPACT_ATOMS: atom_id res chain seq x y z
N MET A 1 -23.17 5.05 -17.62
CA MET A 1 -22.35 3.85 -17.87
C MET A 1 -21.59 3.55 -16.59
N SER A 2 -21.91 2.45 -15.92
CA SER A 2 -21.24 2.01 -14.70
C SER A 2 -19.91 1.36 -15.04
N ALA A 3 -18.80 1.91 -14.55
CA ALA A 3 -17.53 1.20 -14.54
C ALA A 3 -17.52 0.27 -13.32
N SER A 4 -17.92 -0.99 -13.51
CA SER A 4 -17.77 -2.02 -12.49
C SER A 4 -16.30 -2.45 -12.43
N LEU A 5 -15.58 -2.00 -11.41
CA LEU A 5 -14.36 -2.69 -10.99
C LEU A 5 -14.81 -4.01 -10.37
N GLY A 6 -14.53 -5.13 -11.04
CA GLY A 6 -14.91 -6.46 -10.58
C GLY A 6 -14.62 -6.65 -9.09
N GLY A 7 -15.66 -6.96 -8.32
CA GLY A 7 -15.60 -7.34 -6.91
C GLY A 7 -15.66 -6.23 -5.86
N ILE A 8 -15.53 -4.95 -6.21
CA ILE A 8 -15.66 -3.84 -5.24
C ILE A 8 -17.09 -3.28 -5.37
N GLY A 9 -18.02 -3.93 -4.67
CA GLY A 9 -19.44 -3.59 -4.68
C GLY A 9 -19.73 -2.24 -4.02
N ASN A 10 -20.33 -1.35 -4.81
CA ASN A 10 -21.07 -0.12 -4.51
C ASN A 10 -20.39 0.99 -3.67
N PHE A 11 -20.49 2.24 -4.13
CA PHE A 11 -20.00 3.44 -3.45
C PHE A 11 -21.00 4.02 -2.44
N ASP A 12 -21.97 3.22 -1.95
CA ASP A 12 -23.09 3.69 -1.11
C ASP A 12 -22.63 4.41 0.18
N ASP A 13 -21.42 4.10 0.65
CA ASP A 13 -20.82 4.67 1.87
C ASP A 13 -19.70 5.70 1.58
N LEU A 14 -19.60 6.21 0.35
CA LEU A 14 -18.67 7.27 -0.03
C LEU A 14 -19.33 8.65 0.18
N HIS A 15 -18.81 9.42 1.12
CA HIS A 15 -19.34 10.73 1.51
C HIS A 15 -18.40 11.84 1.03
N PRO A 16 -18.85 12.77 0.17
CA PRO A 16 -18.08 13.95 -0.17
C PRO A 16 -18.05 14.95 0.99
N GLU A 17 -17.01 15.79 1.02
CA GLU A 17 -16.87 16.92 1.98
C GLU A 17 -17.11 16.49 3.44
N TYR A 18 -16.46 15.41 3.86
CA TYR A 18 -16.72 14.77 5.14
C TYR A 18 -16.08 15.55 6.29
N GLU A 19 -16.91 16.06 7.22
CA GLU A 19 -16.48 16.83 8.37
C GLU A 19 -15.89 15.96 9.49
N ILE A 20 -14.72 16.38 9.98
CA ILE A 20 -13.97 15.76 11.09
C ILE A 20 -13.39 16.87 11.95
N MET A 21 -13.25 16.62 13.25
CA MET A 21 -12.53 17.55 14.12
C MET A 21 -11.03 17.26 14.10
N ASP A 22 -10.20 18.29 13.92
CA ASP A 22 -8.74 18.18 14.05
C ASP A 22 -8.29 18.10 15.53
N TRP A 23 -6.99 17.94 15.78
CA TRP A 23 -6.42 17.83 17.13
C TRP A 23 -6.56 19.11 17.97
N ARG A 24 -6.98 20.22 17.36
CA ARG A 24 -7.22 21.53 17.98
C ARG A 24 -8.71 21.78 18.18
N GLY A 25 -9.57 20.82 17.82
CA GLY A 25 -11.02 20.96 17.87
C GLY A 25 -11.58 21.89 16.80
N ARG A 26 -10.91 22.02 15.65
CA ARG A 26 -11.41 22.79 14.50
C ARG A 26 -12.00 21.85 13.44
N PRO A 27 -13.03 22.26 12.70
CA PRO A 27 -13.57 21.45 11.62
C PRO A 27 -12.56 21.32 10.48
N TYR A 28 -12.50 20.13 9.94
CA TYR A 28 -11.71 19.71 8.79
C TYR A 28 -12.62 18.94 7.83
N TYR A 29 -12.50 19.24 6.54
CA TYR A 29 -13.30 18.60 5.50
C TYR A 29 -12.36 17.80 4.61
N ALA A 30 -12.48 16.48 4.66
CA ALA A 30 -11.83 15.60 3.70
C ALA A 30 -12.62 15.61 2.39
N ASP A 31 -11.95 15.52 1.23
CA ASP A 31 -12.64 15.54 -0.06
C ASP A 31 -13.65 14.40 -0.16
N PHE A 32 -13.25 13.20 0.27
CA PHE A 32 -14.17 12.07 0.45
C PHE A 32 -13.84 11.24 1.69
N ALA A 33 -14.87 10.66 2.30
CA ALA A 33 -14.72 9.61 3.30
C ALA A 33 -15.47 8.35 2.85
N TRP A 34 -14.82 7.18 2.94
CA TRP A 34 -15.46 5.90 2.69
C TRP A 34 -15.46 5.05 3.95
N ARG A 35 -16.66 4.73 4.45
CA ARG A 35 -16.79 3.77 5.56
C ARG A 35 -16.57 2.37 5.00
N THR A 36 -15.48 1.74 5.42
CA THR A 36 -15.12 0.44 4.88
C THR A 36 -15.79 -0.70 5.65
N PRO A 37 -15.98 -1.87 5.03
CA PRO A 37 -16.42 -3.08 5.73
C PRO A 37 -15.46 -3.55 6.83
N TRP A 38 -14.21 -3.05 6.86
CA TRP A 38 -13.13 -3.52 7.73
C TRP A 38 -12.94 -2.69 8.99
N ARG A 39 -13.99 -1.99 9.43
CA ARG A 39 -14.03 -1.23 10.70
C ARG A 39 -13.05 -0.05 10.79
N PHE A 40 -12.58 0.46 9.66
CA PHE A 40 -11.91 1.76 9.57
C PHE A 40 -12.55 2.63 8.47
N VAL A 41 -12.28 3.93 8.51
CA VAL A 41 -12.74 4.88 7.51
C VAL A 41 -11.54 5.33 6.67
N LEU A 42 -11.69 5.27 5.35
CA LEU A 42 -10.74 5.83 4.41
C LEU A 42 -11.08 7.30 4.18
N LEU A 43 -10.09 8.17 4.28
CA LEU A 43 -10.20 9.57 3.91
C LEU A 43 -9.37 9.79 2.65
N PHE A 44 -10.00 10.34 1.62
CA PHE A 44 -9.33 10.70 0.38
C PHE A 44 -9.09 12.20 0.34
N GLU A 45 -7.87 12.57 -0.03
CA GLU A 45 -7.43 13.95 -0.18
C GLU A 45 -6.83 14.14 -1.58
N ILE A 46 -7.38 15.07 -2.36
CA ILE A 46 -6.95 15.43 -3.70
C ILE A 46 -6.18 16.75 -3.61
N LYS A 47 -4.86 16.65 -3.59
CA LYS A 47 -3.97 17.80 -3.42
C LYS A 47 -3.63 18.43 -4.75
N GLY A 48 -4.05 19.68 -4.95
CA GLY A 48 -3.62 20.51 -6.09
C GLY A 48 -2.28 21.21 -5.83
N PHE A 49 -1.39 21.23 -6.83
CA PHE A 49 -0.04 21.80 -6.69
C PHE A 49 -0.04 23.28 -6.27
N SER A 50 -0.89 24.12 -6.87
CA SER A 50 -0.90 25.56 -6.56
C SER A 50 -1.26 25.80 -5.09
N LYS A 51 -2.42 25.30 -4.65
CA LYS A 51 -2.93 25.53 -3.29
C LYS A 51 -2.13 24.80 -2.21
N HIS A 52 -1.68 23.57 -2.47
CA HIS A 52 -1.03 22.74 -1.45
C HIS A 52 0.50 22.81 -1.45
N VAL A 53 1.13 23.38 -2.48
CA VAL A 53 2.59 23.44 -2.58
C VAL A 53 3.08 24.85 -2.89
N ARG A 54 2.54 25.50 -3.93
CA ARG A 54 3.04 26.80 -4.39
C ARG A 54 2.68 27.95 -3.45
N ASP A 55 1.43 27.97 -2.98
CA ASP A 55 0.86 29.08 -2.22
C ASP A 55 0.82 28.79 -0.70
N MET A 56 1.28 27.60 -0.30
CA MET A 56 1.27 27.15 1.09
C MET A 56 2.41 27.81 1.89
N ASP A 57 2.09 28.36 3.05
CA ASP A 57 3.07 28.90 3.99
C ASP A 57 3.57 27.83 4.97
N ARG A 58 4.58 28.17 5.78
CA ARG A 58 5.19 27.23 6.73
C ARG A 58 4.20 26.71 7.77
N ALA A 59 3.30 27.59 8.24
CA ALA A 59 2.29 27.20 9.23
C ALA A 59 1.24 26.27 8.61
N GLY A 60 0.83 26.52 7.37
CA GLY A 60 -0.06 25.63 6.61
C GLY A 60 0.54 24.24 6.42
N TYR A 61 1.82 24.17 6.07
CA TYR A 61 2.54 22.90 5.92
C TYR A 61 2.65 22.12 7.24
N ASP A 62 3.02 22.79 8.33
CA ASP A 62 3.06 22.17 9.67
C ASP A 62 1.67 21.66 10.09
N ASN A 63 0.62 22.46 9.88
CA ASN A 63 -0.75 22.02 10.18
C ASN A 63 -1.18 20.83 9.32
N GLU A 64 -0.86 20.81 8.02
CA GLU A 64 -1.25 19.70 7.13
C GLU A 64 -0.57 18.39 7.53
N THR A 65 0.73 18.43 7.84
CA THR A 65 1.47 17.24 8.29
C THR A 65 1.03 16.76 9.67
N ASN A 66 0.80 17.67 10.63
CA ASN A 66 0.26 17.33 11.95
C ASN A 66 -1.16 16.74 11.85
N ARG A 67 -1.98 17.23 10.91
CA ARG A 67 -3.32 16.71 10.65
C ARG A 67 -3.30 15.27 10.17
N GLU A 68 -2.45 14.96 9.19
CA GLU A 68 -2.34 13.60 8.66
C GLU A 68 -1.93 12.62 9.76
N VAL A 69 -0.96 12.99 10.60
CA VAL A 69 -0.53 12.18 11.75
C VAL A 69 -1.67 11.99 12.74
N PHE A 70 -2.40 13.05 13.09
CA PHE A 70 -3.53 12.99 14.01
C PHE A 70 -4.64 12.07 13.50
N LEU A 71 -5.07 12.24 12.25
CA LEU A 71 -6.13 11.43 11.64
C LEU A 71 -5.74 9.95 11.64
N GLN A 72 -4.49 9.63 11.31
CA GLN A 72 -3.99 8.26 11.41
C GLN A 72 -3.96 7.74 12.85
N GLY A 73 -3.58 8.58 13.82
CA GLY A 73 -3.54 8.24 15.24
C GLY A 73 -4.90 7.89 15.84
N ILE A 74 -5.98 8.52 15.36
CA ILE A 74 -7.36 8.24 15.81
C ILE A 74 -8.07 7.16 14.97
N GLY A 75 -7.36 6.49 14.07
CA GLY A 75 -7.84 5.31 13.36
C GLY A 75 -8.38 5.54 11.94
N TYR A 76 -8.31 6.77 11.42
CA TYR A 76 -8.56 6.99 10.00
C TYR A 76 -7.38 6.50 9.15
N ARG A 77 -7.66 6.17 7.90
CA ARG A 77 -6.64 5.87 6.89
C ARG A 77 -6.70 6.95 5.81
N VAL A 78 -5.72 7.86 5.83
CA VAL A 78 -5.65 8.97 4.88
C VAL A 78 -4.90 8.52 3.62
N ILE A 79 -5.52 8.68 2.46
CA ILE A 79 -4.93 8.48 1.14
C ILE A 79 -4.92 9.83 0.41
N SER A 80 -3.73 10.38 0.25
CA SER A 80 -3.51 11.63 -0.48
C SER A 80 -3.06 11.33 -1.91
N PHE A 81 -3.82 11.78 -2.90
CA PHE A 81 -3.43 11.79 -4.31
C PHE A 81 -3.22 13.23 -4.78
N SER A 82 -2.29 13.45 -5.70
CA SER A 82 -2.26 14.72 -6.41
C SER A 82 -3.39 14.80 -7.42
N TYR A 83 -3.91 16.00 -7.64
CA TYR A 83 -4.86 16.25 -8.73
C TYR A 83 -4.33 15.72 -10.07
N ASP A 84 -3.03 15.92 -10.35
CA ASP A 84 -2.41 15.45 -11.59
C ASP A 84 -2.42 13.93 -11.74
N THR A 85 -2.31 13.18 -10.64
CA THR A 85 -2.41 11.71 -10.68
C THR A 85 -3.83 11.31 -11.07
N ILE A 86 -4.84 11.90 -10.44
CA ILE A 86 -6.24 11.58 -10.70
C ILE A 86 -6.66 12.00 -12.11
N ALA A 87 -6.29 13.21 -12.54
CA ALA A 87 -6.72 13.79 -13.80
C ALA A 87 -5.96 13.21 -15.01
N ASN A 88 -4.65 12.99 -14.88
CA ASN A 88 -3.79 12.68 -16.03
C ASN A 88 -3.24 11.26 -16.03
N LYS A 89 -3.23 10.57 -14.88
CA LYS A 89 -2.66 9.21 -14.73
C LYS A 89 -3.58 8.31 -13.89
N PRO A 90 -4.88 8.21 -14.21
CA PRO A 90 -5.87 7.53 -13.36
C PRO A 90 -5.51 6.06 -13.12
N ASP A 91 -4.87 5.38 -14.09
CA ASP A 91 -4.42 4.00 -13.95
C ASP A 91 -3.46 3.82 -12.77
N ILE A 92 -2.54 4.78 -12.56
CA ILE A 92 -1.61 4.77 -11.41
C ILE A 92 -2.38 4.98 -10.10
N GLY A 93 -3.34 5.90 -10.08
CA GLY A 93 -4.19 6.14 -8.90
C GLY A 93 -4.98 4.89 -8.51
N ILE A 94 -5.60 4.24 -9.49
CA ILE A 94 -6.38 2.99 -9.31
C ILE A 94 -5.47 1.87 -8.80
N MET A 95 -4.31 1.68 -9.42
CA MET A 95 -3.28 0.73 -9.02
C MET A 95 -2.90 0.93 -7.54
N LEU A 96 -2.53 2.15 -7.14
CA LEU A 96 -2.08 2.44 -5.79
C LEU A 96 -3.21 2.27 -4.76
N LEU A 97 -4.44 2.63 -5.14
CA LEU A 97 -5.61 2.42 -4.30
C LEU A 97 -5.90 0.92 -4.11
N LYS A 98 -5.85 0.12 -5.18
CA LYS A 98 -6.00 -1.34 -5.10
C LYS A 98 -4.92 -1.97 -4.23
N LEU A 99 -3.66 -1.58 -4.41
CA LEU A 99 -2.55 -2.02 -3.57
C LEU A 99 -2.85 -1.73 -2.09
N PHE A 100 -3.24 -0.49 -1.79
CA PHE A 100 -3.56 -0.07 -0.44
C PHE A 100 -4.73 -0.87 0.15
N ILE A 101 -5.83 -1.05 -0.58
CA ILE A 101 -7.00 -1.80 -0.09
C ILE A 101 -6.68 -3.29 0.09
N SER A 102 -5.81 -3.86 -0.76
CA SER A 102 -5.46 -5.28 -0.74
C SER A 102 -4.84 -5.77 0.57
N GLN A 103 -4.32 -4.86 1.40
CA GLN A 103 -3.78 -5.19 2.73
C GLN A 103 -4.90 -5.51 3.74
N PHE A 104 -6.12 -5.04 3.50
CA PHE A 104 -7.28 -5.21 4.38
C PHE A 104 -8.24 -6.29 3.91
N HIS A 105 -8.02 -6.83 2.70
CA HIS A 105 -8.81 -7.91 2.14
C HIS A 105 -8.09 -9.26 2.34
N PRO A 106 -8.59 -10.18 3.19
CA PRO A 106 -8.20 -11.58 3.13
C PRO A 106 -8.89 -12.23 1.91
N SER A 107 -8.15 -12.95 1.05
CA SER A 107 -8.58 -13.70 -0.17
C SER A 107 -9.00 -12.84 -1.37
N GLU A 108 -8.84 -13.15 -2.66
CA GLU A 108 -8.36 -14.29 -3.41
C GLU A 108 -6.91 -14.05 -3.83
N THR A 109 -6.08 -15.09 -3.83
CA THR A 109 -4.74 -15.02 -4.41
C THR A 109 -4.88 -14.69 -5.90
N PRO A 110 -4.40 -13.52 -6.38
CA PRO A 110 -4.45 -13.25 -7.81
C PRO A 110 -3.71 -14.37 -8.56
N ALA A 111 -4.31 -14.85 -9.64
CA ALA A 111 -3.86 -16.02 -10.39
C ALA A 111 -2.33 -16.01 -10.59
N GLY A 112 -1.63 -16.95 -9.95
CA GLY A 112 -0.17 -17.13 -10.09
C GLY A 112 0.65 -17.10 -8.80
N ILE A 113 0.13 -16.59 -7.68
CA ILE A 113 0.75 -16.80 -6.36
C ILE A 113 0.04 -17.95 -5.65
N PRO A 114 0.71 -19.05 -5.29
CA PRO A 114 0.03 -20.25 -4.79
C PRO A 114 -0.57 -20.12 -3.39
N ASN A 115 -0.03 -19.24 -2.52
CA ASN A 115 -0.32 -19.26 -1.08
C ASN A 115 -0.20 -17.87 -0.42
N PRO A 116 -1.05 -17.53 0.58
CA PRO A 116 -0.89 -16.37 1.46
C PRO A 116 0.54 -16.08 1.95
N ILE A 117 1.32 -17.11 2.28
CA ILE A 117 2.72 -16.95 2.72
C ILE A 117 3.57 -16.28 1.63
N ASP A 118 3.39 -16.68 0.38
CA ASP A 118 4.16 -16.17 -0.76
C ASP A 118 3.84 -14.69 -1.02
N LYS A 119 2.57 -14.30 -0.88
CA LYS A 119 2.12 -12.90 -0.94
C LYS A 119 2.79 -12.04 0.13
N GLU A 120 2.83 -12.54 1.37
CA GLU A 120 3.49 -11.84 2.48
C GLU A 120 5.01 -11.74 2.29
N ILE A 121 5.65 -12.76 1.71
CA ILE A 121 7.09 -12.70 1.38
C ILE A 121 7.36 -11.61 0.34
N ILE A 122 6.54 -11.52 -0.72
CA ILE A 122 6.68 -10.46 -1.72
C ILE A 122 6.47 -9.09 -1.07
N ARG A 123 5.40 -8.90 -0.29
CA ARG A 123 5.13 -7.64 0.43
C ARG A 123 6.29 -7.25 1.35
N LEU A 124 6.86 -8.22 2.07
CA LEU A 124 8.03 -8.02 2.91
C LEU A 124 9.26 -7.64 2.10
N ALA A 125 9.49 -8.25 0.93
CA ALA A 125 10.58 -7.89 0.04
C ALA A 125 10.45 -6.43 -0.44
N PHE A 126 9.24 -5.96 -0.76
CA PHE A 126 8.99 -4.54 -1.07
C PHE A 126 9.36 -3.61 0.08
N ALA A 127 8.95 -3.95 1.30
CA ALA A 127 9.30 -3.18 2.50
C ALA A 127 10.82 -3.15 2.76
N LEU A 128 11.56 -4.14 2.26
CA LEU A 128 13.02 -4.27 2.38
C LEU A 128 13.76 -3.83 1.10
N ALA A 129 13.27 -2.78 0.42
CA ALA A 129 13.87 -2.23 -0.80
C ALA A 129 14.02 -3.26 -1.94
N GLY A 130 13.04 -4.14 -2.07
CA GLY A 130 12.91 -5.10 -3.16
C GLY A 130 13.81 -6.33 -3.07
N SER A 131 14.53 -6.52 -1.97
CA SER A 131 15.41 -7.68 -1.75
C SER A 131 15.17 -8.32 -0.39
N ILE A 132 15.30 -9.65 -0.28
CA ILE A 132 14.96 -10.39 0.93
C ILE A 132 15.85 -11.62 1.15
N ARG A 133 16.18 -11.93 2.40
CA ARG A 133 16.91 -13.16 2.78
C ARG A 133 15.98 -14.15 3.51
N PRO A 134 16.32 -15.45 3.52
CA PRO A 134 15.55 -16.44 4.29
C PRO A 134 15.42 -16.11 5.78
N ILE A 135 16.42 -15.46 6.39
CA ILE A 135 16.36 -15.05 7.80
C ILE A 135 15.35 -13.93 8.04
N ASP A 136 15.16 -13.03 7.07
CA ASP A 136 14.19 -11.93 7.17
C ASP A 136 12.77 -12.52 7.13
N VAL A 137 12.51 -13.48 6.23
CA VAL A 137 11.24 -14.22 6.15
C VAL A 137 10.97 -14.99 7.45
N SER A 138 11.95 -15.75 7.93
CA SER A 138 11.80 -16.58 9.13
C SER A 138 11.45 -15.75 10.36
N ARG A 139 12.09 -14.59 10.53
CA ARG A 139 11.85 -13.67 11.65
C ARG A 139 10.49 -12.97 11.53
N SER A 140 10.20 -12.40 10.37
CA SER A 140 8.97 -11.62 10.17
C SER A 140 7.71 -12.48 10.19
N LEU A 141 7.75 -13.67 9.58
CA LEU A 141 6.60 -14.57 9.51
C LEU A 141 6.56 -15.61 10.65
N ARG A 142 7.57 -15.60 11.53
CA ARG A 142 7.70 -16.55 12.65
C ARG A 142 7.62 -18.03 12.22
N ILE A 143 8.16 -18.33 11.05
CA ILE A 143 8.27 -19.69 10.50
C ILE A 143 9.72 -20.17 10.60
N ASN A 144 9.92 -21.49 10.64
CA ASN A 144 11.28 -22.03 10.68
C ASN A 144 12.05 -21.72 9.37
N TYR A 145 13.38 -21.71 9.47
CA TYR A 145 14.27 -21.38 8.35
C TYR A 145 14.07 -22.29 7.12
N ARG A 146 13.78 -23.58 7.34
CA ARG A 146 13.56 -24.55 6.26
C ARG A 146 12.29 -24.23 5.47
N THR A 147 11.20 -23.87 6.14
CA THR A 147 9.95 -23.44 5.52
C THR A 147 10.15 -22.13 4.77
N ALA A 148 10.85 -21.15 5.37
CA ALA A 148 11.17 -19.88 4.71
C ALA A 148 11.98 -20.10 3.41
N LYS A 149 13.00 -20.96 3.46
CA LYS A 149 13.79 -21.30 2.27
C LYS A 149 12.94 -21.97 1.19
N LYS A 150 12.11 -22.95 1.56
CA LYS A 150 11.21 -23.63 0.62
C LYS A 150 10.25 -22.67 -0.08
N ALA A 151 9.69 -21.69 0.66
CA ALA A 151 8.82 -20.68 0.07
C ALA A 151 9.57 -19.75 -0.91
N LEU A 152 10.79 -19.32 -0.55
CA LEU A 152 11.64 -18.54 -1.46
C LEU A 152 12.05 -19.32 -2.71
N ASP A 153 12.36 -20.61 -2.57
CA ASP A 153 12.69 -21.46 -3.71
C ASP A 153 11.47 -21.62 -4.64
N ASN A 154 10.27 -21.81 -4.09
CA ASN A 154 9.02 -21.83 -4.88
C ASN A 154 8.78 -20.51 -5.62
N LEU A 155 8.92 -19.37 -4.94
CA LEU A 155 8.81 -18.05 -5.56
C LEU A 155 9.85 -17.83 -6.67
N THR A 156 11.04 -18.42 -6.51
CA THR A 156 12.09 -18.39 -7.53
C THR A 156 11.71 -19.22 -8.74
N SER A 157 11.24 -20.45 -8.54
CA SER A 157 10.78 -21.34 -9.63
C SER A 157 9.61 -20.75 -10.41
N ASN A 158 8.76 -19.96 -9.75
CA ASN A 158 7.62 -19.28 -10.36
C ASN A 158 7.98 -17.90 -10.95
N GLY A 159 9.25 -17.49 -10.93
CA GLY A 159 9.71 -16.25 -11.58
C GLY A 159 9.37 -14.95 -10.83
N TRP A 160 8.90 -15.02 -9.59
CA TRP A 160 8.56 -13.85 -8.77
C TRP A 160 9.80 -13.19 -8.17
N ILE A 161 10.80 -13.98 -7.83
CA ILE A 161 12.08 -13.52 -7.32
C ILE A 161 13.23 -14.22 -8.04
N ARG A 162 14.42 -13.64 -7.97
CA ARG A 162 15.65 -14.26 -8.47
C ARG A 162 16.75 -14.17 -7.41
N PRO A 163 17.59 -15.20 -7.26
CA PRO A 163 18.75 -15.12 -6.41
C PRO A 163 19.74 -14.10 -6.98
N LEU A 164 20.35 -13.29 -6.11
CA LEU A 164 21.45 -12.40 -6.48
C LEU A 164 22.78 -13.16 -6.37
N PRO A 165 23.73 -12.92 -7.30
CA PRO A 165 25.08 -13.47 -7.20
C PRO A 165 25.73 -13.03 -5.89
N LYS A 166 26.44 -13.95 -5.24
CA LYS A 166 27.18 -13.65 -4.00
C LYS A 166 28.43 -12.81 -4.31
N GLY A 167 28.73 -11.83 -3.45
CA GLY A 167 30.09 -11.35 -3.31
C GLY A 167 30.98 -12.42 -2.65
N GLN A 168 32.28 -12.44 -2.94
CA GLN A 168 33.22 -13.33 -2.23
C GLN A 168 33.13 -13.08 -0.71
N GLY A 169 32.88 -14.13 0.07
CA GLY A 169 32.83 -14.07 1.54
C GLY A 169 31.44 -13.85 2.15
N GLU A 170 30.40 -13.60 1.36
CA GLU A 170 29.05 -13.38 1.89
C GLU A 170 28.35 -14.69 2.30
N ARG A 171 27.87 -14.72 3.56
CA ARG A 171 27.08 -15.84 4.10
C ARG A 171 25.59 -15.59 3.86
N GLY A 172 24.93 -16.53 3.18
CA GLY A 172 23.49 -16.49 2.92
C GLY A 172 23.14 -16.24 1.44
N VAL A 173 21.89 -16.50 1.06
CA VAL A 173 21.35 -16.18 -0.27
C VAL A 173 20.45 -14.96 -0.13
N LEU A 174 20.64 -13.97 -1.00
CA LEU A 174 19.77 -12.79 -1.13
C LEU A 174 18.93 -12.96 -2.39
N TYR A 175 17.63 -12.73 -2.29
CA TYR A 175 16.69 -12.78 -3.41
C TYR A 175 16.22 -11.37 -3.73
N ARG A 176 15.96 -11.08 -5.01
CA ARG A 176 15.42 -9.80 -5.48
C ARG A 176 14.12 -10.03 -6.26
N LEU A 177 13.14 -9.16 -6.08
CA LEU A 177 11.92 -9.14 -6.88
C LEU A 177 12.23 -8.98 -8.37
N THR A 178 11.51 -9.72 -9.21
CA THR A 178 11.56 -9.52 -10.68
C THR A 178 10.62 -8.39 -11.09
N ASP A 179 10.82 -7.84 -12.29
CA ASP A 179 9.92 -6.80 -12.84
C ASP A 179 8.46 -7.28 -12.94
N GLY A 180 8.25 -8.59 -13.12
CA GLY A 180 6.92 -9.22 -13.07
C GLY A 180 6.26 -9.13 -11.68
N ALA A 181 7.05 -9.25 -10.61
CA ALA A 181 6.55 -9.07 -9.25
C ALA A 181 6.22 -7.60 -8.93
N TYR A 182 6.95 -6.64 -9.52
CA TYR A 182 6.61 -5.21 -9.45
C TYR A 182 5.26 -4.88 -10.08
N LYS A 183 4.90 -5.57 -11.16
CA LYS A 183 3.61 -5.39 -11.84
C LYS A 183 2.43 -6.09 -11.15
N TYR A 184 2.69 -6.94 -10.16
CA TYR A 184 1.65 -7.74 -9.50
C TYR A 184 1.06 -7.06 -8.25
N LEU A 185 1.81 -6.18 -7.61
CA LEU A 185 1.28 -5.29 -6.58
C LEU A 185 0.44 -4.14 -7.17
N VAL A 186 0.14 -4.18 -8.47
CA VAL A 186 -0.42 -3.09 -9.27
C VAL A 186 -1.72 -3.50 -9.94
#